data_AF-A0A2T0RF23-F1
#
_entry.id   AF-A0A2T0RF23-F1
#
_cell.length_a   1.000
_cell.length_b   1.000
_cell.length_c   1.000
_cell.angle_alpha   90.00
_cell.angle_beta   90.00
_cell.angle_gamma   90.00
#
_symmetry.space_group_name_H-M   'P 1'
#
loop_
_entity.id
_entity.type
_entity.pdbx_description
1 polymer ?
#
loop_
_entity_poly.entity_id
_entity_poly.type
_entity_poly.pdbx_seq_one_letter_code
_entity_poly.pdbx_strand_id
1 'polypeptide(L)'
;MRIASLHTYPVKGCHRLDHDVARVEPWGLAGDRRWMVIDPDGVGITQREAPALTGLRAVPRPGGVELDGFRVDEPVGGPPVTVRVFSSTPPLPARLAPAATGFVSALLGRDARLVWLADPRARPIRHDNRPDDWVSLADGYPVLLTTEASLGALRVDVPMSRFRPNVVVAGAEPWAEDAWVGGRLRLGDVTFRVAGPCSRCVVTTIDQETGEAGREPLHTLGQLRNRDGGLHFGVNLLPDITPGGTGVLRVGEAVLSVS
;
A
#
# COMPACT_ATOMS: atom_id res chain seq x y z
N MET A 1 -18.50 -7.35 -12.15
CA MET A 1 -17.41 -6.44 -11.72
C MET A 1 -16.12 -6.80 -12.46
N ARG A 2 -15.23 -5.84 -12.69
CA ARG A 2 -13.92 -6.07 -13.31
C ARG A 2 -12.83 -5.22 -12.68
N ILE A 3 -11.57 -5.63 -12.82
CA ILE A 3 -10.40 -4.83 -12.43
C ILE A 3 -10.31 -3.62 -13.38
N ALA A 4 -10.44 -2.42 -12.83
CA ALA A 4 -10.35 -1.16 -13.57
C ALA A 4 -8.91 -0.66 -13.66
N SER A 5 -8.14 -0.79 -12.57
CA SER A 5 -6.74 -0.41 -12.53
C SER A 5 -5.98 -1.15 -11.42
N LEU A 6 -4.67 -1.28 -11.60
CA LEU A 6 -3.75 -1.93 -10.68
C LEU A 6 -2.59 -0.99 -10.35
N HIS A 7 -2.21 -0.93 -9.08
CA HIS A 7 -1.22 0.03 -8.57
C HIS A 7 -0.32 -0.60 -7.51
N THR A 8 0.95 -0.20 -7.51
CA THR A 8 1.89 -0.51 -6.42
C THR A 8 2.58 0.76 -5.92
N TYR A 9 3.15 0.70 -4.73
CA TYR A 9 3.88 1.79 -4.09
C TYR A 9 5.21 1.23 -3.59
N PRO A 10 6.24 1.08 -4.46
CA PRO A 10 7.44 0.32 -4.13
C PRO A 10 8.17 0.79 -2.86
N VAL A 11 8.18 2.11 -2.66
CA VAL A 11 8.60 2.77 -1.42
C VAL A 11 7.36 3.26 -0.67
N LYS A 12 7.25 2.89 0.60
CA LYS A 12 6.17 3.34 1.49
C LYS A 12 6.09 4.86 1.49
N GLY A 13 4.88 5.39 1.28
CA GLY A 13 4.64 6.82 1.26
C GLY A 13 5.14 7.52 0.00
N CYS A 14 5.56 6.80 -1.05
CA CYS A 14 5.98 7.43 -2.30
C CYS A 14 4.90 7.38 -3.38
N HIS A 15 5.19 7.97 -4.55
CA HIS A 15 4.30 8.00 -5.71
C HIS A 15 3.91 6.58 -6.14
N ARG A 16 2.70 6.44 -6.72
CA ARG A 16 2.22 5.16 -7.26
C ARG A 16 2.98 4.76 -8.53
N LEU A 17 2.99 3.47 -8.80
CA LEU A 17 3.34 2.88 -10.08
C LEU A 17 2.12 2.13 -10.61
N ASP A 18 1.65 2.51 -11.79
CA ASP A 18 0.47 1.97 -12.44
C ASP A 18 0.86 0.72 -13.27
N HIS A 19 -0.05 -0.27 -13.35
CA HIS A 19 0.19 -1.53 -14.04
C HIS A 19 -1.02 -1.96 -14.87
N ASP A 20 -0.76 -2.53 -16.05
CA ASP A 20 -1.74 -3.36 -16.75
C ASP A 20 -1.77 -4.79 -16.19
N VAL A 21 -0.66 -5.23 -15.60
CA VAL A 21 -0.43 -6.59 -15.12
C VAL A 21 0.37 -6.55 -13.83
N ALA A 22 -0.12 -7.19 -12.77
CA ALA A 22 0.57 -7.27 -11.49
C ALA A 22 0.70 -8.73 -11.03
N ARG A 23 1.92 -9.12 -10.65
CA ARG A 23 2.15 -10.42 -9.98
C ARG A 23 1.72 -10.34 -8.53
N VAL A 24 1.09 -11.38 -8.02
CA VAL A 24 0.65 -11.51 -6.62
C VAL A 24 1.54 -12.54 -5.92
N GLU A 25 2.00 -12.17 -4.74
CA GLU A 25 2.76 -12.99 -3.79
C GLU A 25 1.93 -13.13 -2.50
N PRO A 26 2.28 -14.06 -1.57
CA PRO A 26 1.52 -14.24 -0.32
C PRO A 26 1.39 -12.96 0.53
N TRP A 27 2.33 -12.01 0.39
CA TRP A 27 2.37 -10.72 1.10
C TRP A 27 1.89 -9.53 0.24
N GLY A 28 1.20 -9.77 -0.89
CA GLY A 28 0.57 -8.73 -1.71
C GLY A 28 1.09 -8.66 -3.14
N LEU A 29 0.93 -7.50 -3.78
CA LEU A 29 1.45 -7.31 -5.14
C LEU A 29 2.99 -7.26 -5.10
N ALA A 30 3.63 -7.94 -6.05
CA ALA A 30 5.07 -8.04 -6.12
C ALA A 30 5.73 -6.66 -6.19
N GLY A 31 6.71 -6.42 -5.31
CA GLY A 31 7.41 -5.14 -5.21
C GLY A 31 6.68 -4.05 -4.42
N ASP A 32 5.42 -4.24 -4.02
CA ASP A 32 4.66 -3.23 -3.27
C ASP A 32 5.21 -3.06 -1.84
N ARG A 33 5.60 -1.81 -1.52
CA ARG A 33 6.07 -1.36 -0.21
C ARG A 33 7.15 -2.27 0.38
N ARG A 34 8.10 -2.71 -0.45
CA ARG A 34 9.30 -3.44 -0.04
C ARG A 34 10.40 -2.52 0.49
N TRP A 35 10.24 -1.22 0.27
CA TRP A 35 11.16 -0.18 0.71
C TRP A 35 10.44 0.85 1.59
N MET A 36 11.18 1.52 2.47
CA MET A 36 10.65 2.60 3.33
C MET A 36 11.76 3.58 3.65
N VAL A 37 11.41 4.87 3.67
CA VAL A 37 12.30 5.92 4.21
C VAL A 37 12.06 6.01 5.71
N ILE A 38 13.14 6.01 6.49
CA ILE A 38 13.12 6.07 7.95
C ILE A 38 13.91 7.28 8.45
N ASP A 39 13.56 7.72 9.65
CA ASP A 39 14.35 8.68 10.42
C ASP A 39 15.56 8.00 11.11
N PRO A 40 16.43 8.76 11.81
CA PRO A 40 17.57 8.20 12.54
C PRO A 40 17.20 7.19 13.64
N ASP A 41 15.98 7.25 14.17
CA ASP A 41 15.46 6.36 15.21
C ASP A 41 14.85 5.06 14.64
N GLY A 42 14.85 4.91 13.31
CA GLY A 42 14.34 3.73 12.62
C GLY A 42 12.83 3.73 12.43
N VAL A 43 12.15 4.87 12.57
CA VAL A 43 10.71 5.00 12.36
C VAL A 43 10.43 5.48 10.93
N GLY A 44 9.44 4.88 10.27
CA GLY A 44 9.03 5.27 8.92
C GLY A 44 8.58 6.73 8.85
N ILE A 45 9.18 7.50 7.93
CA ILE A 45 8.77 8.86 7.62
C ILE A 45 7.55 8.82 6.70
N THR A 46 6.50 9.55 7.08
CA THR A 46 5.23 9.58 6.35
C THR A 46 5.09 10.82 5.45
N GLN A 47 4.20 10.76 4.46
CA GLN A 47 3.89 11.92 3.61
C GLN A 47 3.34 13.13 4.40
N ARG A 48 2.74 12.89 5.57
CA ARG A 48 2.21 13.95 6.45
C ARG A 48 3.31 14.87 6.97
N GLU A 49 4.46 14.29 7.31
CA GLU A 49 5.63 15.02 7.84
C GLU A 49 6.57 15.44 6.72
N ALA A 50 6.59 14.70 5.60
CA ALA A 50 7.43 15.00 4.46
C ALA A 50 6.66 14.85 3.14
N PRO A 51 5.92 15.90 2.72
CA PRO A 51 5.13 15.87 1.48
C PRO A 51 5.94 15.58 0.22
N ALA A 52 7.24 15.90 0.20
CA ALA A 52 8.16 15.61 -0.91
C ALA A 52 8.18 14.11 -1.29
N LEU A 53 7.83 13.21 -0.37
CA LEU A 53 7.69 11.78 -0.67
C LEU A 53 6.61 11.51 -1.73
N THR A 54 5.54 12.32 -1.81
CA THR A 54 4.48 12.15 -2.83
C THR A 54 5.01 12.23 -4.26
N GLY A 55 6.03 13.06 -4.49
CA GLY A 55 6.65 13.25 -5.81
C GLY A 55 7.73 12.22 -6.15
N LEU A 56 8.27 11.49 -5.17
CA LEU A 56 9.34 10.52 -5.40
C LEU A 56 8.80 9.31 -6.19
N ARG A 57 9.28 9.11 -7.42
CA ARG A 57 8.91 7.95 -8.23
C ARG A 57 9.90 6.83 -8.00
N ALA A 58 9.36 5.66 -7.65
CA ALA A 58 10.13 4.45 -7.42
C ALA A 58 9.72 3.37 -8.42
N VAL A 59 10.69 2.80 -9.13
CA VAL A 59 10.46 1.71 -10.09
C VAL A 59 11.28 0.48 -9.64
N PRO A 60 10.63 -0.66 -9.33
CA PRO A 60 11.34 -1.89 -9.00
C PRO A 60 12.18 -2.35 -10.18
N ARG A 61 13.36 -2.89 -9.90
CA ARG A 61 14.25 -3.53 -10.87
C ARG A 61 14.72 -4.87 -10.31
N PRO A 62 15.16 -5.83 -11.14
CA PRO A 62 15.77 -7.04 -10.63
C PRO A 62 16.92 -6.70 -9.67
N GLY A 63 16.79 -7.11 -8.41
CA GLY A 63 17.77 -6.87 -7.36
C GLY A 63 17.88 -5.41 -6.89
N GLY A 64 16.85 -4.57 -7.05
CA GLY A 64 16.92 -3.17 -6.60
C GLY A 64 15.67 -2.33 -6.81
N VAL A 65 15.84 -1.01 -6.64
CA VAL A 65 14.86 0.02 -6.98
C VAL A 65 15.55 1.22 -7.63
N GLU A 66 14.89 1.87 -8.59
CA GLU A 66 15.32 3.16 -9.14
C GLU A 66 14.41 4.27 -8.59
N LEU A 67 15.03 5.33 -8.06
CA LEU A 67 14.39 6.47 -7.39
C LEU A 67 14.68 7.75 -8.20
N ASP A 68 13.75 8.20 -9.03
CA ASP A 68 13.95 9.34 -9.96
C ASP A 68 15.29 9.28 -10.73
N GLY A 69 15.65 8.08 -11.22
CA GLY A 69 16.91 7.83 -11.93
C GLY A 69 18.09 7.42 -11.03
N PHE A 70 17.99 7.58 -9.71
CA PHE A 70 18.99 7.10 -8.75
C PHE A 70 18.81 5.61 -8.46
N ARG A 71 19.77 4.78 -8.86
CA ARG A 71 19.69 3.32 -8.68
C ARG A 71 20.18 2.89 -7.31
N VAL A 72 19.40 2.04 -6.65
CA VAL A 72 19.72 1.44 -5.36
C VAL A 72 19.60 -0.07 -5.50
N ASP A 73 20.68 -0.79 -5.27
CA ASP A 73 20.65 -2.25 -5.22
C ASP A 73 20.02 -2.71 -3.90
N GLU A 74 19.35 -3.87 -3.94
CA GLU A 74 18.87 -4.56 -2.75
C GLU A 74 20.07 -4.86 -1.83
N PRO A 75 20.08 -4.32 -0.61
CA PRO A 75 21.20 -4.49 0.30
C PRO A 75 21.14 -5.86 0.99
N VAL A 76 21.21 -6.95 0.22
CA VAL A 76 21.11 -8.35 0.72
C VAL A 76 22.13 -8.61 1.83
N GLY A 77 23.36 -8.15 1.65
CA GLY A 77 24.43 -8.18 2.66
C GLY A 77 24.57 -6.91 3.50
N GLY A 78 23.63 -5.97 3.40
CA GLY A 78 23.69 -4.69 4.08
C GLY A 78 23.52 -4.80 5.60
N PRO A 79 23.86 -3.73 6.35
CA PRO A 79 23.71 -3.70 7.79
C PRO A 79 22.27 -4.02 8.21
N PRO A 80 22.06 -4.99 9.12
CA PRO A 80 20.74 -5.21 9.69
C PRO A 80 20.33 -3.97 10.50
N VAL A 81 19.07 -3.60 10.39
CA VAL A 81 18.49 -2.50 11.16
C VAL A 81 17.10 -2.91 11.64
N THR A 82 16.79 -2.54 12.87
CA THR A 82 15.45 -2.70 13.42
C THR A 82 14.65 -1.45 13.10
N VAL A 83 13.51 -1.61 12.44
CA VAL A 83 12.65 -0.49 12.04
C VAL A 83 11.24 -0.64 12.57
N ARG A 84 10.50 0.45 12.59
CA ARG A 84 9.05 0.46 12.86
C ARG A 84 8.34 1.17 11.73
N VAL A 85 7.24 0.58 11.24
CA VAL A 85 6.41 1.22 10.21
C VAL A 85 5.80 2.52 10.74
N PHE A 86 5.33 2.47 12.00
CA PHE A 86 4.97 3.63 12.81
C PHE A 86 5.51 3.42 14.23
N SER A 87 5.73 4.48 15.00
CA SER A 87 6.24 4.38 16.38
C SER A 87 5.41 3.44 17.29
N SER A 88 4.10 3.35 17.06
CA SER A 88 3.16 2.47 17.78
C SER A 88 3.16 1.00 17.30
N THR A 89 3.85 0.69 16.20
CA THR A 89 3.91 -0.68 15.65
C THR A 89 5.07 -1.47 16.23
N PRO A 90 4.95 -2.80 16.35
CA PRO A 90 6.07 -3.67 16.71
C PRO A 90 7.27 -3.46 15.77
N PRO A 91 8.50 -3.59 16.28
CA PRO A 91 9.68 -3.49 15.46
C PRO A 91 9.83 -4.73 14.56
N LEU A 92 10.50 -4.56 13.42
CA LEU A 92 10.81 -5.64 12.48
C LEU A 92 12.23 -5.47 11.91
N PRO A 93 12.89 -6.57 11.52
CA PRO A 93 14.19 -6.49 10.86
C PRO A 93 14.06 -5.99 9.42
N ALA A 94 15.00 -5.16 9.01
CA ALA A 94 15.20 -4.71 7.64
C ALA A 94 16.69 -4.59 7.34
N ARG A 95 17.02 -4.26 6.09
CA ARG A 95 18.39 -3.99 5.65
C ARG A 95 18.52 -2.53 5.27
N LEU A 96 19.54 -1.87 5.82
CA LEU A 96 19.86 -0.49 5.46
C LEU A 96 20.44 -0.45 4.04
N ALA A 97 20.09 0.58 3.26
CA ALA A 97 20.69 0.89 1.97
C ALA A 97 21.55 2.17 2.06
N PRO A 98 22.81 2.09 2.54
CA PRO A 98 23.63 3.28 2.81
C PRO A 98 23.89 4.14 1.57
N ALA A 99 23.94 3.52 0.39
CA ALA A 99 24.14 4.21 -0.89
C ALA A 99 23.05 5.25 -1.19
N ALA A 100 21.84 5.07 -0.66
CA ALA A 100 20.72 5.98 -0.88
C ALA A 100 20.60 7.09 0.18
N THR A 101 21.38 7.04 1.28
CA THR A 101 21.25 7.98 2.42
C THR A 101 21.37 9.44 1.96
N GLY A 102 22.42 9.78 1.21
CA GLY A 102 22.62 11.15 0.73
C GLY A 102 21.47 11.63 -0.16
N PHE A 103 20.97 10.77 -1.04
CA PHE A 103 19.84 11.07 -1.92
C PHE A 103 18.56 11.35 -1.13
N VAL A 104 18.16 10.43 -0.24
CA VAL A 104 16.91 10.61 0.52
C VAL A 104 16.99 11.76 1.52
N SER A 105 18.15 12.01 2.11
CA SER A 105 18.35 13.16 2.99
C SER A 105 18.28 14.48 2.24
N ALA A 106 18.88 14.57 1.05
CA ALA A 106 18.78 15.76 0.21
C ALA A 106 17.33 16.02 -0.23
N LEU A 107 16.60 14.98 -0.62
CA LEU A 107 15.19 15.06 -0.99
C LEU A 107 14.31 15.63 0.14
N LEU A 108 14.54 15.17 1.37
CA LEU A 108 13.71 15.56 2.52
C LEU A 108 14.23 16.78 3.29
N GLY A 109 15.44 17.26 2.99
CA GLY A 109 16.10 18.34 3.72
C GLY A 109 16.41 18.01 5.19
N ARG A 110 16.49 16.72 5.55
CA ARG A 110 16.74 16.22 6.91
C ARG A 110 17.42 14.86 6.88
N ASP A 111 17.96 14.43 8.02
CA ASP A 111 18.51 13.09 8.17
C ASP A 111 17.42 12.03 7.94
N ALA A 112 17.66 11.19 6.93
CA ALA A 112 16.76 10.16 6.48
C ALA A 112 17.57 9.02 5.90
N ARG A 113 17.04 7.80 5.96
CA ARG A 113 17.71 6.61 5.42
C ARG A 113 16.70 5.75 4.69
N LEU A 114 17.16 5.00 3.70
CA LEU A 114 16.34 4.03 2.99
C LEU A 114 16.58 2.63 3.54
N VAL A 115 15.52 1.88 3.77
CA VAL A 115 15.58 0.47 4.17
C VAL A 115 14.80 -0.43 3.22
N TRP A 116 15.23 -1.68 3.16
CA TRP A 116 14.61 -2.74 2.39
C TRP A 116 14.16 -3.89 3.30
N LEU A 117 12.93 -4.34 3.11
CA LEU A 117 12.40 -5.53 3.76
C LEU A 117 12.92 -6.78 3.04
N ALA A 118 14.02 -7.36 3.52
CA ALA A 118 14.66 -8.51 2.90
C ALA A 118 13.80 -9.78 2.98
N ASP A 119 13.32 -10.14 4.18
CA ASP A 119 12.37 -11.23 4.35
C ASP A 119 10.94 -10.68 4.39
N PRO A 120 10.12 -10.89 3.35
CA PRO A 120 8.75 -10.41 3.33
C PRO A 120 7.84 -11.13 4.33
N ARG A 121 8.31 -12.21 4.97
CA ARG A 121 7.60 -12.94 6.03
C ARG A 121 7.93 -12.42 7.43
N ALA A 122 8.81 -11.42 7.55
CA ALA A 122 9.24 -10.90 8.84
C ALA A 122 8.16 -10.10 9.59
N ARG A 123 7.00 -9.83 8.96
CA ARG A 123 5.94 -9.01 9.55
C ARG A 123 4.57 -9.70 9.42
N PRO A 124 4.11 -10.38 10.49
CA PRO A 124 2.78 -10.96 10.52
C PRO A 124 1.71 -9.87 10.59
N ILE A 125 0.53 -10.21 10.09
CA ILE A 125 -0.67 -9.35 10.22
C ILE A 125 -1.24 -9.51 11.63
N ARG A 126 -1.80 -8.42 12.17
CA ARG A 126 -2.23 -8.35 13.58
C ARG A 126 -3.69 -8.74 13.83
N HIS A 127 -4.54 -8.60 12.83
CA HIS A 127 -5.99 -8.75 12.93
C HIS A 127 -6.52 -9.47 11.69
N ASP A 128 -7.62 -10.20 11.85
CA ASP A 128 -8.37 -10.87 10.77
C ASP A 128 -7.48 -11.69 9.82
N ASN A 129 -6.50 -12.39 10.39
CA ASN A 129 -5.44 -13.09 9.67
C ASN A 129 -5.31 -14.57 10.08
N ARG A 130 -4.62 -15.34 9.23
CA ARG A 130 -4.07 -16.65 9.55
C ARG A 130 -2.60 -16.49 10.01
N PRO A 131 -2.03 -17.49 10.73
CA PRO A 131 -0.65 -17.43 11.19
C PRO A 131 0.38 -17.15 10.08
N ASP A 132 0.12 -17.63 8.88
CA ASP A 132 1.01 -17.51 7.71
C ASP A 132 0.62 -16.36 6.78
N ASP A 133 -0.15 -15.38 7.29
CA ASP A 133 -0.44 -14.16 6.56
C ASP A 133 0.58 -13.07 6.91
N TRP A 134 1.23 -12.53 5.89
CA TRP A 134 2.24 -11.51 6.02
C TRP A 134 1.87 -10.24 5.29
N VAL A 135 2.46 -9.14 5.75
CA VAL A 135 2.32 -7.84 5.13
C VAL A 135 3.70 -7.22 4.96
N SER A 136 3.92 -6.53 3.86
CA SER A 136 5.14 -5.75 3.64
C SER A 136 5.21 -4.52 4.59
N LEU A 137 5.92 -3.47 4.20
CA LEU A 137 5.94 -2.20 4.92
C LEU A 137 4.64 -1.37 4.71
N ALA A 138 3.61 -1.98 4.10
CA ALA A 138 2.23 -1.49 4.11
C ALA A 138 1.70 -1.29 5.53
N ASP A 139 0.59 -0.56 5.70
CA ASP A 139 0.13 -0.16 7.04
C ASP A 139 -0.30 -1.36 7.88
N GLY A 140 -1.11 -2.26 7.32
CA GLY A 140 -1.63 -3.43 8.05
C GLY A 140 -2.02 -4.63 7.21
N TYR A 141 -2.34 -4.44 5.92
CA TYR A 141 -2.75 -5.51 5.01
C TYR A 141 -2.04 -5.39 3.65
N PRO A 142 -1.87 -6.51 2.93
CA PRO A 142 -1.04 -6.57 1.74
C PRO A 142 -1.65 -5.92 0.49
N VAL A 143 -2.99 -5.86 0.41
CA VAL A 143 -3.70 -5.29 -0.75
C VAL A 143 -4.88 -4.47 -0.27
N LEU A 144 -5.01 -3.24 -0.78
CA LEU A 144 -6.21 -2.41 -0.62
C LEU A 144 -7.03 -2.45 -1.92
N LEU A 145 -8.30 -2.82 -1.80
CA LEU A 145 -9.28 -2.75 -2.89
C LEU A 145 -10.25 -1.59 -2.66
N THR A 146 -10.55 -0.85 -3.74
CA THR A 146 -11.57 0.21 -3.76
C THR A 146 -12.44 0.07 -5.00
N THR A 147 -13.59 0.75 -5.04
CA THR A 147 -14.50 0.72 -6.18
C THR A 147 -14.72 2.13 -6.75
N GLU A 148 -14.85 2.23 -8.08
CA GLU A 148 -15.15 3.51 -8.75
C GLU A 148 -16.50 4.07 -8.29
N ALA A 149 -17.48 3.18 -8.06
CA ALA A 149 -18.82 3.57 -7.62
C ALA A 149 -18.82 4.20 -6.23
N SER A 150 -18.03 3.67 -5.28
CA SER A 150 -17.86 4.28 -3.96
C SER A 150 -17.19 5.64 -4.03
N LEU A 151 -16.22 5.83 -4.93
CA LEU A 151 -15.62 7.16 -5.16
C LEU A 151 -16.66 8.15 -5.67
N GLY A 152 -17.44 7.77 -6.69
CA GLY A 152 -18.51 8.61 -7.23
C GLY A 152 -19.58 8.97 -6.19
N ALA A 153 -19.86 8.08 -5.24
CA ALA A 153 -20.82 8.32 -4.16
C ALA A 153 -20.34 9.31 -3.09
N LEU A 154 -19.04 9.61 -3.00
CA LEU A 154 -18.53 10.68 -2.13
C LEU A 154 -18.96 12.07 -2.60
N ARG A 155 -19.24 12.26 -3.90
CA ARG A 155 -19.67 13.55 -4.50
C ARG A 155 -18.72 14.71 -4.19
N VAL A 156 -17.43 14.42 -4.04
CA VAL A 156 -16.34 15.38 -3.86
C VAL A 156 -15.29 15.12 -4.93
N ASP A 157 -14.72 16.19 -5.48
CA ASP A 157 -13.72 16.09 -6.54
C ASP A 157 -12.35 15.72 -5.97
N VAL A 158 -12.15 14.42 -5.76
CA VAL A 158 -10.86 13.85 -5.34
C VAL A 158 -10.52 12.63 -6.21
N PRO A 159 -9.26 12.49 -6.65
CA PRO A 159 -8.88 11.32 -7.42
C PRO A 159 -8.77 10.07 -6.53
N MET A 160 -8.99 8.90 -7.12
CA MET A 160 -8.83 7.60 -6.45
C MET A 160 -7.44 7.43 -5.82
N SER A 161 -6.41 8.06 -6.40
CA SER A 161 -5.03 8.03 -5.92
C SER A 161 -4.88 8.52 -4.48
N ARG A 162 -5.77 9.40 -3.98
CA ARG A 162 -5.80 9.83 -2.56
C ARG A 162 -5.96 8.65 -1.60
N PHE A 163 -6.71 7.62 -1.99
CA PHE A 163 -6.94 6.44 -1.16
C PHE A 163 -5.82 5.41 -1.27
N ARG A 164 -4.90 5.60 -2.22
CA ARG A 164 -3.74 4.74 -2.46
C ARG A 164 -4.08 3.23 -2.58
N PRO A 165 -5.13 2.84 -3.33
CA PRO A 165 -5.47 1.43 -3.50
C PRO A 165 -4.40 0.70 -4.31
N ASN A 166 -4.37 -0.62 -4.16
CA ASN A 166 -3.63 -1.50 -5.04
C ASN A 166 -4.52 -2.02 -6.19
N VAL A 167 -5.81 -2.21 -5.93
CA VAL A 167 -6.80 -2.64 -6.93
C VAL A 167 -8.00 -1.69 -6.91
N VAL A 168 -8.41 -1.24 -8.09
CA VAL A 168 -9.68 -0.52 -8.27
C VAL A 168 -10.62 -1.39 -9.10
N VAL A 169 -11.88 -1.49 -8.66
CA VAL A 169 -12.91 -2.28 -9.32
C VAL A 169 -14.01 -1.40 -9.92
N ALA A 170 -14.38 -1.73 -11.16
CA ALA A 170 -15.50 -1.13 -11.88
C ALA A 170 -16.73 -2.06 -11.93
N GLY A 171 -17.91 -1.45 -12.07
CA GLY A 171 -19.18 -2.17 -12.25
C GLY A 171 -19.70 -2.86 -10.99
N ALA A 172 -19.41 -2.30 -9.82
CA ALA A 172 -20.06 -2.60 -8.55
C ALA A 172 -21.05 -1.48 -8.21
N GLU A 173 -22.03 -1.75 -7.35
CA GLU A 173 -22.84 -0.68 -6.75
C GLU A 173 -22.01 0.12 -5.74
N PRO A 174 -22.36 1.40 -5.48
CA PRO A 174 -21.71 2.16 -4.42
C PRO A 174 -21.71 1.41 -3.08
N TRP A 175 -20.55 1.35 -2.44
CA TRP A 175 -20.34 0.68 -1.15
C TRP A 175 -20.54 -0.84 -1.15
N ALA A 176 -20.68 -1.47 -2.32
CA ALA A 176 -20.84 -2.91 -2.41
C ALA A 176 -19.69 -3.68 -1.73
N GLU A 177 -18.50 -3.09 -1.65
CA GLU A 177 -17.36 -3.71 -0.98
C GLU A 177 -17.57 -4.01 0.51
N ASP A 178 -18.46 -3.29 1.19
CA ASP A 178 -18.80 -3.55 2.59
C ASP A 178 -19.37 -4.96 2.78
N ALA A 179 -20.19 -5.44 1.82
CA ALA A 179 -20.84 -6.74 1.88
C ALA A 179 -19.88 -7.90 1.57
N TRP A 180 -18.67 -7.63 1.08
CA TRP A 180 -17.68 -8.67 0.79
C TRP A 180 -16.85 -9.04 2.02
N VAL A 181 -16.87 -8.21 3.07
CA VAL A 181 -16.10 -8.43 4.31
C VAL A 181 -16.42 -9.78 4.93
N GLY A 182 -15.38 -10.52 5.32
CA GLY A 182 -15.47 -11.89 5.84
C GLY A 182 -15.62 -12.97 4.75
N GLY A 183 -15.94 -12.58 3.51
CA GLY A 183 -16.03 -13.45 2.36
C GLY A 183 -14.73 -13.58 1.58
N ARG A 184 -14.86 -14.06 0.33
CA ARG A 184 -13.76 -14.24 -0.61
C ARG A 184 -14.11 -13.61 -1.96
N LEU A 185 -13.10 -13.03 -2.59
CA LEU A 185 -13.18 -12.51 -3.95
C LEU A 185 -12.18 -13.22 -4.83
N ARG A 186 -12.60 -13.65 -6.01
CA ARG A 186 -11.70 -14.12 -7.05
C ARG A 186 -11.47 -13.02 -8.07
N LEU A 187 -10.23 -12.59 -8.20
CA LEU A 187 -9.75 -11.58 -9.13
C LEU A 187 -8.84 -12.31 -10.13
N GLY A 188 -9.31 -12.47 -11.38
CA GLY A 188 -8.65 -13.37 -12.33
C GLY A 188 -8.57 -14.80 -11.78
N ASP A 189 -7.34 -15.31 -11.64
CA ASP A 189 -7.06 -16.65 -11.11
C ASP A 189 -6.71 -16.67 -9.61
N VAL A 190 -6.65 -15.50 -8.97
CA VAL A 190 -6.24 -15.38 -7.57
C VAL A 190 -7.46 -15.17 -6.69
N THR A 191 -7.59 -16.00 -5.65
CA THR A 191 -8.59 -15.80 -4.60
C THR A 191 -7.99 -14.97 -3.48
N PHE A 192 -8.78 -14.02 -2.99
CA PHE A 192 -8.46 -13.17 -1.85
C PHE A 192 -9.52 -13.36 -0.77
N ARG A 193 -9.09 -13.42 0.49
CA ARG A 193 -9.99 -13.18 1.63
C ARG A 193 -10.15 -11.69 1.85
N VAL A 194 -11.37 -11.27 2.17
CA VAL A 194 -11.67 -9.87 2.49
C VAL A 194 -11.63 -9.70 4.00
N ALA A 195 -10.53 -9.14 4.50
CA ALA A 195 -10.26 -9.05 5.94
C ALA A 195 -11.22 -8.09 6.65
N GLY A 196 -11.44 -6.91 6.07
CA GLY A 196 -12.26 -5.89 6.72
C GLY A 196 -12.21 -4.53 6.02
N PRO A 197 -13.04 -3.58 6.47
CA PRO A 197 -13.06 -2.23 5.92
C PRO A 197 -11.75 -1.50 6.22
N CYS A 198 -11.33 -0.63 5.30
CA CYS A 198 -10.11 0.14 5.47
C CYS A 198 -10.41 1.51 6.09
N SER A 199 -9.99 1.73 7.33
CA SER A 199 -10.06 3.04 7.98
C SER A 199 -9.06 4.00 7.36
N ARG A 200 -9.51 5.21 7.00
CA ARG A 200 -8.72 6.22 6.30
C ARG A 200 -8.13 7.22 7.29
N CYS A 201 -6.84 7.50 7.10
CA CYS A 201 -6.11 8.48 7.88
C CYS A 201 -5.87 9.77 7.09
N VAL A 202 -5.27 10.75 7.75
CA VAL A 202 -4.98 12.09 7.18
C VAL A 202 -4.11 12.06 5.92
N VAL A 203 -3.36 10.99 5.65
CA VAL A 203 -2.62 10.86 4.39
C VAL A 203 -3.53 10.95 3.17
N THR A 204 -4.80 10.55 3.29
CA THR A 204 -5.77 10.71 2.19
C THR A 204 -6.04 12.16 1.81
N THR A 205 -5.75 13.12 2.70
CA THR A 205 -5.93 14.55 2.40
C THR A 205 -4.75 15.21 1.71
N ILE A 206 -3.68 14.45 1.44
CA ILE A 206 -2.47 14.94 0.76
C ILE A 206 -2.56 14.68 -0.74
N ASP A 207 -2.34 15.71 -1.55
CA ASP A 207 -2.31 15.58 -3.00
C ASP A 207 -1.15 14.72 -3.43
N GLN A 208 -1.42 13.70 -4.22
CA GLN A 208 -0.40 12.74 -4.62
C GLN A 208 0.44 13.23 -5.80
N GLU A 209 0.05 14.35 -6.42
CA GLU A 209 0.79 15.01 -7.50
C GLU A 209 1.48 16.30 -6.99
N THR A 210 0.84 17.08 -6.12
CA THR A 210 1.41 18.35 -5.61
C THR A 210 1.99 18.29 -4.19
N GLY A 211 1.62 17.28 -3.40
CA GLY A 211 1.97 17.20 -1.97
C GLY A 211 1.17 18.14 -1.06
N GLU A 212 0.22 18.92 -1.59
CA GLU A 212 -0.56 19.86 -0.79
C GLU A 212 -1.58 19.14 0.10
N ALA A 213 -1.64 19.55 1.37
CA ALA A 213 -2.60 19.02 2.33
C ALA A 213 -3.93 19.78 2.26
N GLY A 214 -5.03 19.03 2.34
CA GLY A 214 -6.39 19.56 2.39
C GLY A 214 -7.22 18.97 3.53
N ARG A 215 -8.55 19.13 3.41
CA ARG A 215 -9.54 18.55 4.34
C ARG A 215 -10.27 17.34 3.75
N GLU A 216 -10.41 17.31 2.44
CA GLU A 216 -11.04 16.21 1.71
C GLU A 216 -10.03 15.09 1.43
N PRO A 217 -10.44 13.81 1.40
CA PRO A 217 -11.82 13.32 1.52
C PRO A 217 -12.30 13.06 2.96
N LEU A 218 -11.48 13.31 3.98
CA LEU A 218 -11.84 12.93 5.35
C LEU A 218 -13.07 13.68 5.89
N HIS A 219 -13.27 14.94 5.50
CA HIS A 219 -14.46 15.68 5.89
C HIS A 219 -15.74 15.02 5.36
N THR A 220 -15.79 14.72 4.06
CA THR A 220 -16.91 14.00 3.44
C THR A 220 -17.08 12.59 4.04
N LEU A 221 -15.99 11.83 4.23
CA LEU A 221 -16.07 10.52 4.88
C LEU A 221 -16.61 10.62 6.32
N GLY A 222 -16.28 11.68 7.05
CA GLY A 222 -16.81 11.94 8.38
C GLY A 222 -18.34 12.05 8.43
N GLN A 223 -18.96 12.53 7.36
CA GLN A 223 -20.41 12.69 7.26
C GLN A 223 -21.11 11.42 6.76
N LEU A 224 -20.48 10.68 5.85
CA LEU A 224 -21.12 9.58 5.13
C LEU A 224 -20.72 8.19 5.65
N ARG A 225 -19.51 8.07 6.20
CA ARG A 225 -18.81 6.79 6.39
C ARG A 225 -18.11 6.68 7.75
N ASN A 226 -18.55 7.48 8.72
CA ASN A 226 -18.11 7.40 10.11
C ASN A 226 -18.92 6.33 10.85
N ARG A 227 -18.31 5.16 11.03
CA ARG A 227 -18.91 4.01 11.73
C ARG A 227 -17.81 3.21 12.40
N ASP A 228 -18.16 2.44 13.43
CA ASP A 228 -17.23 1.51 14.10
C ASP A 228 -15.91 2.17 14.57
N GLY A 229 -15.96 3.48 14.89
CA GLY A 229 -14.80 4.27 15.32
C GLY A 229 -13.83 4.67 14.20
N GLY A 230 -14.19 4.53 12.92
CA GLY A 230 -13.33 4.83 11.78
C GLY A 230 -14.05 5.51 10.62
N LEU A 231 -13.25 6.11 9.73
CA LEU A 231 -13.71 6.70 8.46
C LEU A 231 -13.39 5.73 7.33
N HIS A 232 -14.39 5.03 6.80
CA HIS A 232 -14.12 3.85 5.96
C HIS A 232 -14.26 4.10 4.46
N PHE A 233 -13.24 3.68 3.70
CA PHE A 233 -13.27 3.64 2.23
C PHE A 233 -12.40 2.48 1.71
N GLY A 234 -13.01 1.59 0.92
CA GLY A 234 -12.37 0.36 0.44
C GLY A 234 -12.25 -0.74 1.51
N VAL A 235 -11.76 -1.90 1.08
CA VAL A 235 -11.56 -3.10 1.91
C VAL A 235 -10.15 -3.65 1.77
N ASN A 236 -9.65 -4.22 2.85
CA ASN A 236 -8.35 -4.87 2.90
C ASN A 236 -8.47 -6.33 2.45
N LEU A 237 -7.55 -6.75 1.57
CA LEU A 237 -7.52 -8.09 1.01
C LEU A 237 -6.26 -8.85 1.44
N LEU A 238 -6.40 -10.17 1.56
CA LEU A 238 -5.35 -11.13 1.85
C LEU A 238 -5.30 -12.16 0.70
N PRO A 239 -4.20 -12.27 -0.06
CA PRO A 239 -4.06 -13.31 -1.07
C PRO A 239 -4.15 -14.71 -0.42
N ASP A 240 -4.99 -15.59 -0.98
CA ASP A 240 -5.00 -17.01 -0.60
C ASP A 240 -3.98 -17.78 -1.45
N ILE A 241 -2.72 -17.38 -1.32
CA ILE A 241 -1.57 -17.96 -2.04
C ILE A 241 -0.66 -18.60 -0.99
N THR A 242 -0.34 -19.89 -1.18
CA THR A 242 0.60 -20.59 -0.30
C THR A 242 2.03 -20.07 -0.49
N PRO A 243 2.91 -20.17 0.53
CA PRO A 243 4.32 -19.80 0.39
C PRO A 243 4.98 -20.51 -0.80
N GLY A 244 5.65 -19.74 -1.67
CA GLY A 244 6.25 -20.23 -2.92
C GLY A 244 5.29 -20.22 -4.13
N GLY A 245 3.99 -20.06 -3.90
CA GLY A 245 3.02 -19.79 -4.95
C GLY A 245 3.05 -18.34 -5.42
N THR A 246 2.57 -18.11 -6.65
CA THR A 246 2.34 -16.78 -7.19
C THR A 246 1.07 -16.78 -8.04
N GLY A 247 0.51 -15.59 -8.24
CA GLY A 247 -0.60 -15.36 -9.15
C GLY A 247 -0.38 -14.14 -10.02
N VAL A 248 -1.30 -13.87 -10.94
CA VAL A 248 -1.25 -12.69 -11.81
C VAL A 248 -2.64 -12.08 -11.85
N LEU A 249 -2.69 -10.75 -11.79
CA LEU A 249 -3.88 -9.95 -12.06
C LEU A 249 -3.65 -9.15 -13.33
N ARG A 250 -4.71 -8.94 -14.11
CA ARG A 250 -4.70 -8.07 -15.29
C ARG A 250 -5.86 -7.10 -15.26
N VAL A 251 -5.60 -5.86 -15.69
CA VAL A 251 -6.68 -4.90 -15.93
C VAL A 251 -7.68 -5.50 -16.91
N GLY A 252 -8.97 -5.32 -16.63
CA GLY A 252 -10.08 -5.88 -17.39
C GLY A 252 -10.56 -7.26 -16.91
N GLU A 253 -9.79 -7.99 -16.09
CA GLU A 253 -10.22 -9.29 -15.58
C GLU A 253 -11.45 -9.20 -14.68
N ALA A 254 -12.25 -10.26 -14.71
CA ALA A 254 -13.45 -10.36 -13.90
C ALA A 254 -13.13 -10.42 -12.40
N VAL A 255 -14.01 -9.79 -11.62
CA VAL A 255 -14.03 -9.88 -10.16
C VAL A 255 -15.32 -10.56 -9.75
N LEU A 256 -15.21 -11.67 -9.05
CA LEU A 256 -16.32 -12.53 -8.67
C LEU A 256 -16.31 -12.75 -7.16
N SER A 257 -17.46 -12.61 -6.51
CA SER A 257 -17.63 -13.12 -5.15
C SER A 257 -17.66 -14.64 -5.20
N VAL A 258 -16.94 -15.29 -4.30
CA VAL A 258 -16.90 -16.75 -4.20
C VAL A 258 -17.27 -17.18 -2.79
N SER A 259 -18.14 -18.19 -2.70
CA SER A 259 -18.59 -18.84 -1.46
C SER A 259 -17.49 -19.70 -0.86
#